data_AF-A0A072P5L1-F1
#
_entry.id   AF-A0A072P5L1-F1
#
_cell.length_a   1.000
_cell.length_b   1.000
_cell.length_c   1.000
_cell.angle_alpha   90.00
_cell.angle_beta   90.00
_cell.angle_gamma   90.00
#
_symmetry.space_group_name_H-M   'P 1'
#
loop_
_entity.id
_entity.type
_entity.pdbx_description
1 polymer ?
#
loop_
_entity_poly.entity_id
_entity_poly.type
_entity_poly.pdbx_seq_one_letter_code
_entity_poly.pdbx_strand_id
1 'polypeptide(L)'
;MRLLASGKLLERGKFKANGKKLSLVHAYTPARSRFEHDETYELDYLLSGFADLKCEPLREVAYEDTGLLGDVQFRIFLDAPTGVVNDVRNIGTDIFGVSLKKLTDAQTKERPS
;
A
#
# COMPACT_ATOMS: atom_id res chain seq x y z
N MET A 1 -9.81 -30.09 30.68
CA MET A 1 -8.72 -29.77 29.75
C MET A 1 -9.07 -28.41 29.15
N ARG A 2 -8.18 -27.42 29.23
CA ARG A 2 -8.51 -26.05 28.77
C ARG A 2 -7.35 -25.49 27.96
N LEU A 3 -7.65 -25.02 26.75
CA LEU A 3 -6.70 -24.31 25.92
C LEU A 3 -6.64 -22.85 26.41
N LEU A 4 -5.44 -22.35 26.68
CA LEU A 4 -5.25 -20.94 26.99
C LEU A 4 -5.03 -20.16 25.69
N ALA A 5 -5.36 -18.87 25.69
CA ALA A 5 -5.29 -17.99 24.53
C ALA A 5 -3.87 -17.87 23.92
N SER A 6 -2.83 -18.35 24.62
CA SER A 6 -1.45 -18.47 24.12
C SER A 6 -1.19 -19.76 23.33
N GLY A 7 -2.22 -20.55 23.01
CA GLY A 7 -2.12 -21.82 22.26
C GLY A 7 -1.59 -23.00 23.08
N LYS A 8 -1.32 -22.81 24.38
CA LYS A 8 -0.79 -23.88 25.25
C LYS A 8 -1.93 -24.67 25.90
N LEU A 9 -1.81 -25.99 25.84
CA LEU A 9 -2.81 -26.94 26.33
C LEU A 9 -2.51 -27.34 27.78
N LEU A 10 -3.45 -27.04 28.68
CA LEU A 10 -3.33 -27.40 30.10
C LEU A 10 -4.09 -28.70 30.36
N GLU A 11 -3.34 -29.78 30.61
CA GLU A 11 -3.84 -30.96 31.31
C GLU A 11 -3.38 -30.93 32.76
N ARG A 12 -4.29 -31.34 33.67
CA ARG A 12 -4.22 -31.18 35.13
C ARG A 12 -2.79 -31.12 35.70
N GLY A 13 -2.26 -29.88 35.73
CA GLY A 13 -1.13 -29.44 36.54
C GLY A 13 0.31 -29.67 36.04
N LYS A 14 0.59 -30.30 34.88
CA LYS A 14 1.99 -30.58 34.47
C LYS A 14 2.22 -30.52 32.94
N PHE A 15 3.34 -29.93 32.52
CA PHE A 15 3.83 -29.89 31.13
C PHE A 15 5.06 -30.82 30.95
N LYS A 16 5.26 -31.44 29.77
CA LYS A 16 6.43 -32.29 29.44
C LYS A 16 7.06 -31.91 28.09
N ALA A 17 8.40 -31.94 28.00
CA ALA A 17 9.16 -31.90 26.74
C ALA A 17 10.48 -32.71 26.87
N ASN A 18 10.89 -33.44 25.81
CA ASN A 18 12.12 -34.25 25.71
C ASN A 18 12.48 -35.07 26.96
N GLY A 19 11.53 -35.87 27.48
CA GLY A 19 11.78 -36.86 28.53
C GLY A 19 12.06 -36.33 29.94
N LYS A 20 12.28 -35.02 30.11
CA LYS A 20 12.49 -34.39 31.43
C LYS A 20 11.25 -33.60 31.88
N LYS A 21 10.86 -33.74 33.15
CA LYS A 21 9.83 -32.91 33.79
C LYS A 21 10.39 -31.50 33.93
N LEU A 22 9.83 -30.55 33.18
CA LEU A 22 10.19 -29.14 33.31
C LEU A 22 9.23 -28.51 34.32
N SER A 23 9.77 -27.92 35.40
CA SER A 23 9.00 -26.98 36.21
C SER A 23 8.62 -25.79 35.34
N LEU A 24 7.41 -25.29 35.54
CA LEU A 24 6.73 -24.32 34.68
C LEU A 24 7.59 -23.08 34.43
N VAL A 25 8.31 -23.12 33.31
CA VAL A 25 8.68 -21.97 32.49
C VAL A 25 9.83 -21.14 33.10
N HIS A 26 11.03 -21.25 32.51
CA HIS A 26 11.89 -20.09 32.36
C HIS A 26 11.08 -19.05 31.59
N ALA A 27 10.34 -18.24 32.33
CA ALA A 27 9.61 -17.12 31.79
C ALA A 27 10.68 -16.13 31.39
N TYR A 28 10.96 -16.03 30.10
CA TYR A 28 11.58 -14.83 29.58
C TYR A 28 10.57 -13.71 29.77
N THR A 29 10.63 -13.07 30.92
CA THR A 29 10.11 -11.73 31.11
C THR A 29 11.14 -10.82 30.48
N PRO A 30 10.88 -10.21 29.30
CA PRO A 30 11.73 -9.14 28.82
C PRO A 30 11.80 -8.11 29.95
N ALA A 31 13.01 -7.71 30.33
CA ALA A 31 13.16 -6.61 31.26
C ALA A 31 12.41 -5.42 30.66
N ARG A 32 11.32 -4.99 31.30
CA ARG A 32 10.73 -3.70 31.01
C ARG A 32 11.73 -2.68 31.53
N SER A 33 12.73 -2.34 30.73
CA SER A 33 13.48 -1.12 30.97
C SER A 33 12.45 0.01 30.93
N ARG A 34 12.37 0.78 32.01
CA ARG A 34 11.66 2.05 31.97
C ARG A 34 12.42 2.87 30.93
N PHE A 35 11.78 3.17 29.81
CA PHE A 35 12.35 4.05 28.81
C PHE A 35 12.38 5.44 29.45
N GLU A 36 13.56 5.85 29.91
CA GLU A 36 13.80 7.23 30.32
C GLU A 36 14.11 8.00 29.05
N HIS A 37 13.26 8.96 28.72
CA HIS A 37 13.48 9.84 27.58
C HIS A 37 14.56 10.83 28.03
N ASP A 38 15.81 10.58 27.65
CA ASP A 38 16.85 11.59 27.76
C ASP A 38 16.58 12.66 26.71
N GLU A 39 16.34 13.90 27.13
CA GLU A 39 16.15 15.04 26.22
C GLU A 39 17.46 15.46 25.52
N THR A 40 18.56 14.77 25.81
CA THR A 40 19.91 15.03 25.29
C THR A 40 20.59 13.74 24.82
N TYR A 41 19.88 12.93 24.01
CA TYR A 41 20.51 11.76 23.42
C TYR A 41 21.43 12.20 22.27
N GLU A 42 22.70 11.79 22.33
CA GLU A 42 23.75 12.29 21.44
C GLU A 42 23.44 12.11 19.95
N LEU A 43 22.60 11.13 19.58
CA LEU A 43 22.23 10.82 18.20
C LEU A 43 20.87 11.39 17.76
N ASP A 44 20.25 12.27 18.55
CA ASP A 44 18.94 12.86 18.22
C ASP A 44 18.95 13.64 16.89
N TYR A 45 20.11 14.12 16.45
CA TYR A 45 20.27 14.77 15.14
C TYR A 45 20.09 13.84 13.93
N LEU A 46 20.06 12.52 14.14
CA LEU A 46 19.80 11.52 13.10
C LEU A 46 18.31 11.19 12.95
N LEU A 47 17.45 11.75 13.80
CA LEU A 47 16.02 11.54 13.69
C LEU A 47 15.53 12.10 12.35
N SER A 48 14.78 11.27 11.61
CA SER A 48 14.14 11.70 10.40
C SER A 48 13.13 12.81 10.74
N GLY A 49 13.46 14.03 10.36
CA GLY A 49 12.57 15.17 10.45
C GLY A 49 11.75 15.33 9.17
N PHE A 50 10.51 15.79 9.32
CA PHE A 50 9.77 16.32 8.18
C PHE A 50 10.32 17.71 7.86
N ALA A 51 10.56 17.98 6.57
CA ALA A 51 10.82 19.35 6.13
C ALA A 51 9.60 20.23 6.43
N ASP A 52 9.83 21.48 6.84
CA ASP A 52 8.77 22.49 7.04
C ASP A 52 8.25 22.98 5.68
N LEU A 53 7.59 22.07 4.96
CA LEU A 53 6.96 22.33 3.68
C LEU A 53 5.61 22.99 3.94
N LYS A 54 5.55 24.31 3.73
CA LYS A 54 4.29 25.04 3.72
C LYS A 54 3.64 24.87 2.36
N CYS A 55 2.51 24.17 2.31
CA CYS A 55 1.68 24.18 1.12
C CYS A 55 1.14 25.59 0.90
N GLU A 56 1.14 26.04 -0.36
CA GLU A 56 0.43 27.26 -0.75
C GLU A 56 -1.06 27.17 -0.35
N PRO A 57 -1.71 28.30 -0.03
CA PRO A 57 -3.14 28.32 0.22
C PRO A 57 -3.92 27.69 -0.92
N LEU A 58 -4.99 26.96 -0.59
CA LEU A 58 -5.90 26.39 -1.58
C LEU A 58 -6.47 27.51 -2.45
N ARG A 59 -6.40 27.34 -3.77
CA ARG A 59 -6.96 28.28 -4.76
C ARG A 59 -8.07 27.56 -5.52
N GLU A 60 -9.14 28.28 -5.83
CA GLU A 60 -10.14 27.77 -6.76
C GLU A 60 -9.51 27.70 -8.16
N VAL A 61 -9.44 26.48 -8.70
CA VAL A 61 -9.04 26.23 -10.07
C VAL A 61 -10.30 25.87 -10.82
N ALA A 62 -10.56 26.57 -11.92
CA ALA A 62 -11.68 26.22 -12.79
C ALA A 62 -11.54 24.76 -13.22
N TYR A 63 -12.49 23.92 -12.81
CA TYR A 63 -12.53 22.51 -13.18
C TYR A 63 -13.48 22.33 -14.36
N GLU A 64 -12.95 21.77 -15.44
CA GLU A 64 -13.72 21.29 -16.58
C GLU A 64 -13.68 19.76 -16.54
N ASP A 65 -14.85 19.11 -16.53
CA ASP A 65 -14.92 17.65 -16.59
C ASP A 65 -14.55 17.17 -17.99
N THR A 66 -13.27 16.82 -18.16
CA THR A 66 -12.73 16.32 -19.42
C THR A 66 -13.32 14.97 -19.84
N GLY A 67 -13.93 14.22 -18.91
CA GLY A 67 -14.57 12.94 -19.20
C GLY A 67 -15.83 13.07 -20.03
N LEU A 68 -16.48 14.24 -20.04
CA LEU A 68 -17.69 14.50 -20.83
C LEU A 68 -17.40 14.73 -22.32
N LEU A 69 -16.13 14.96 -22.68
CA LEU A 69 -15.73 15.34 -24.03
C LEU A 69 -15.20 14.16 -24.85
N GLY A 70 -15.08 12.98 -24.24
CA GLY A 70 -14.70 11.75 -24.90
C GLY A 70 -15.79 11.22 -25.83
N ASP A 71 -15.39 10.50 -26.88
CA ASP A 71 -16.31 9.70 -27.70
C ASP A 71 -16.66 8.41 -26.96
N VAL A 72 -17.95 8.09 -26.94
CA VAL A 72 -18.49 6.91 -26.24
C VAL A 72 -17.85 5.59 -26.72
N GLN A 73 -17.27 5.60 -27.92
CA GLN A 73 -16.64 4.45 -28.55
C GLN A 73 -15.10 4.47 -28.54
N PHE A 74 -14.45 5.46 -27.92
CA PHE A 74 -12.99 5.57 -27.86
C PHE A 74 -12.29 5.60 -29.22
N ARG A 75 -12.97 6.04 -30.29
CA ARG A 75 -12.46 5.92 -31.66
C ARG A 75 -11.16 6.67 -31.89
N ILE A 76 -11.03 7.85 -31.27
CA ILE A 76 -9.83 8.70 -31.42
C ILE A 76 -8.60 8.00 -30.81
N PHE A 77 -8.76 7.36 -29.65
CA PHE A 77 -7.69 6.64 -28.99
C PHE A 77 -7.36 5.30 -29.69
N LEU A 78 -8.39 4.58 -30.15
CA LEU A 78 -8.26 3.27 -30.80
C LEU A 78 -7.73 3.32 -32.24
N ASP A 79 -7.55 4.51 -32.81
CA ASP A 79 -6.86 4.70 -34.10
C ASP A 79 -5.32 4.57 -33.98
N ALA A 80 -4.76 4.80 -32.79
CA ALA A 80 -3.32 4.69 -32.53
C ALA A 80 -2.77 3.25 -32.43
N PRO A 81 -3.42 2.30 -31.73
CA PRO A 81 -2.90 0.95 -31.57
C PRO A 81 -2.99 0.09 -32.83
N THR A 82 -2.10 -0.90 -32.93
CA THR A 82 -2.10 -1.90 -34.00
C THR A 82 -2.99 -3.10 -33.66
N GLY A 83 -3.34 -3.31 -32.40
CA GLY A 83 -4.20 -4.40 -31.97
C GLY A 83 -4.82 -4.19 -30.60
N VAL A 84 -6.01 -4.74 -30.40
CA VAL A 84 -6.79 -4.67 -29.16
C VAL A 84 -7.33 -6.06 -28.86
N VAL A 85 -7.08 -6.56 -27.66
CA VAL A 85 -7.56 -7.87 -27.18
C VAL A 85 -8.35 -7.64 -25.90
N ASN A 86 -9.55 -8.20 -25.82
CA ASN A 86 -10.36 -8.18 -24.61
C ASN A 86 -10.25 -9.53 -23.91
N ASP A 87 -9.50 -9.57 -22.80
CA ASP A 87 -9.18 -10.80 -22.09
C ASP A 87 -10.32 -11.27 -21.18
N VAL A 88 -11.10 -10.34 -20.59
CA VAL A 88 -12.28 -10.69 -19.78
C VAL A 88 -13.46 -9.80 -20.14
N ARG A 89 -14.65 -10.39 -20.09
CA ARG A 89 -15.92 -9.79 -20.54
C ARG A 89 -16.25 -8.42 -19.91
N ASN A 90 -15.65 -8.10 -18.76
CA ASN A 90 -15.97 -6.91 -17.97
C ASN A 90 -14.76 -6.03 -17.60
N ILE A 91 -13.53 -6.55 -17.64
CA ILE A 91 -12.29 -5.85 -17.24
C ILE A 91 -11.11 -6.46 -18.01
N GLY A 92 -10.13 -5.67 -18.41
CA GLY A 92 -8.92 -6.18 -19.05
C GLY A 92 -9.02 -6.13 -20.57
N THR A 93 -8.72 -4.94 -21.09
CA THR A 93 -8.45 -4.72 -22.50
C THR A 93 -6.96 -4.50 -22.65
N ASP A 94 -6.31 -5.42 -23.33
CA ASP A 94 -4.90 -5.33 -23.68
C ASP A 94 -4.77 -4.64 -25.03
N ILE A 95 -3.95 -3.59 -25.06
CA ILE A 95 -3.77 -2.73 -26.23
C ILE A 95 -2.31 -2.83 -26.67
N PHE A 96 -2.09 -3.24 -27.92
CA PHE A 96 -0.78 -3.49 -28.49
C PHE A 96 -0.42 -2.49 -29.59
N GLY A 97 0.86 -2.22 -29.74
CA GLY A 97 1.39 -1.38 -30.83
C GLY A 97 1.21 0.12 -30.60
N VAL A 98 0.72 0.56 -29.43
CA VAL A 98 0.62 1.98 -29.08
C VAL A 98 1.88 2.46 -28.36
N SER A 99 2.40 3.62 -28.76
CA SER A 99 3.49 4.29 -28.05
C SER A 99 2.92 5.42 -27.20
N LEU A 100 2.78 5.19 -25.88
CA LEU A 100 2.19 6.16 -24.94
C LEU A 100 2.93 7.52 -24.91
N LYS A 101 4.20 7.55 -25.32
CA LYS A 101 5.00 8.79 -25.41
C LYS A 101 4.71 9.63 -26.66
N LYS A 102 4.07 9.04 -27.68
CA LYS A 102 3.84 9.66 -28.99
C LYS A 102 2.36 9.97 -29.25
N LEU A 103 1.49 9.75 -28.26
CA LEU A 103 0.08 10.08 -28.38
C LEU A 103 -0.09 11.59 -28.51
N THR A 104 -0.98 12.01 -29.41
CA THR A 104 -1.38 13.41 -29.50
C THR A 104 -2.24 13.79 -28.29
N ASP A 105 -2.36 15.09 -28.04
CA ASP A 105 -3.30 15.59 -27.02
C ASP A 105 -4.74 15.16 -27.32
N ALA A 106 -5.11 15.12 -28.60
CA ALA A 106 -6.41 14.64 -29.04
C ALA A 106 -6.63 13.15 -28.70
N GLN A 107 -5.60 12.31 -28.87
CA GLN A 107 -5.67 10.89 -28.53
C GLN A 107 -5.64 10.64 -27.02
N THR A 108 -4.86 11.42 -26.28
CA THR A 108 -4.72 11.29 -24.82
C THR A 108 -5.97 11.75 -24.08
N LYS A 109 -6.58 12.84 -24.55
CA LYS A 109 -7.78 13.45 -23.95
C LYS A 109 -9.07 13.07 -24.67
N GLU A 110 -8.95 12.26 -25.71
CA GLU A 110 -10.04 11.76 -26.54
C GLU A 110 -10.98 12.85 -27.09
N ARG A 111 -10.43 14.02 -27.43
CA ARG A 111 -11.16 15.19 -27.92
C ARG A 111 -10.64 15.58 -29.30
N PRO A 112 -11.49 16.00 -30.25
CA PRO A 112 -11.01 16.56 -31.52
C PRO A 112 -10.09 17.76 -31.29
N SER A 113 -9.01 17.83 -32.06
CA SER A 113 -8.00 18.90 -32.06
C SER A 113 -8.56 20.25 -32.49
#